data_AF-A0A540X8S7-F1
#
_entry.id   AF-A0A540X8S7-F1
#
_cell.length_a   1.000
_cell.length_b   1.000
_cell.length_c   1.000
_cell.angle_alpha   90.00
_cell.angle_beta   90.00
_cell.angle_gamma   90.00
#
_symmetry.space_group_name_H-M   'P 1'
#
loop_
_entity.id
_entity.type
_entity.pdbx_description
1 polymer ?
#
loop_
_entity_poly.entity_id
_entity_poly.type
_entity_poly.pdbx_seq_one_letter_code
_entity_poly.pdbx_strand_id
1 'polypeptide(L)'
;MQSGRTLRPGDAGPSREALAAEERGRVSGRVQGVIDDQQATLRVANGLIDPYFSRLRKALEKGLEDAPVFPGTSLLHQAKTSWASQSKNYGATGNPGGPTPNAPTGSEQLQALQNRLGDSSGDYSMEGLRGRVQAGDEMQKLAGGGGAKLIVTLELHQDSDGTLRDAKLVTLSGNPAYDAFVLNGVPFSLAKLGAPPDGARGVKATGIHTLWSVEGRVVYFRKLKELKGQDSLYVASAVAAGLLAGRFEETTGEIEVIDFRNPRFVCQPRLLRVY
;
A
#
# COMPACT_ATOMS: atom_id res chain seq x y z
N MET A 1 -31.18 -19.69 -14.57
CA MET A 1 -31.99 -19.56 -15.80
C MET A 1 -32.85 -18.32 -15.67
N GLN A 2 -32.42 -17.17 -16.20
CA GLN A 2 -33.23 -15.95 -16.26
C GLN A 2 -34.15 -16.04 -17.48
N SER A 3 -35.46 -16.12 -17.25
CA SER A 3 -36.45 -16.02 -18.32
C SER A 3 -36.84 -14.56 -18.50
N GLY A 4 -36.31 -13.93 -19.55
CA GLY A 4 -36.69 -12.58 -19.94
C GLY A 4 -38.06 -12.61 -20.63
N ARG A 5 -39.08 -12.00 -20.00
CA ARG A 5 -40.41 -11.86 -20.57
C ARG A 5 -40.48 -10.50 -21.29
N THR A 6 -40.50 -10.53 -22.62
CA THR A 6 -40.75 -9.34 -23.45
C THR A 6 -42.23 -8.98 -23.34
N LEU A 7 -42.52 -7.87 -22.64
CA LEU A 7 -43.87 -7.31 -22.53
C LEU A 7 -44.30 -6.81 -23.91
N ARG A 8 -45.47 -7.27 -24.39
CA ARG A 8 -46.06 -6.77 -25.63
C ARG A 8 -46.86 -5.50 -25.33
N PRO A 9 -47.00 -4.57 -26.30
CA PRO A 9 -47.85 -3.40 -26.14
C PRO A 9 -49.30 -3.83 -25.82
N GLY A 10 -49.75 -3.63 -24.58
CA GLY A 10 -51.07 -4.05 -24.08
C GLY A 10 -51.04 -4.94 -22.83
N ASP A 11 -49.88 -5.46 -22.41
CA ASP A 11 -49.76 -6.18 -21.14
C ASP A 11 -49.91 -5.23 -19.94
N ALA A 12 -50.73 -5.62 -18.94
CA ALA A 12 -50.82 -4.90 -17.68
C ALA A 12 -49.45 -4.90 -17.00
N GLY A 13 -48.79 -3.73 -17.00
CA GLY A 13 -47.50 -3.55 -16.33
C GLY A 13 -47.59 -3.91 -14.84
N PRO A 14 -46.46 -4.25 -14.20
CA PRO A 14 -46.44 -4.59 -12.78
C PRO A 14 -47.12 -3.49 -11.96
N SER A 15 -47.97 -3.90 -11.02
CA SER A 15 -48.71 -2.95 -10.19
C SER A 15 -47.75 -2.03 -9.43
N ARG A 16 -48.16 -0.78 -9.16
CA ARG A 16 -47.34 0.17 -8.38
C ARG A 16 -46.89 -0.41 -7.03
N GLU A 17 -47.70 -1.29 -6.43
CA GLU A 17 -47.35 -2.01 -5.21
C GLU A 17 -46.26 -3.06 -5.41
N ALA A 18 -46.26 -3.80 -6.53
CA ALA A 18 -45.20 -4.77 -6.84
C ALA A 18 -43.85 -4.08 -7.07
N LEU A 19 -43.85 -2.94 -7.78
CA LEU A 19 -42.65 -2.11 -7.97
C LEU A 19 -42.17 -1.49 -6.64
N ALA A 20 -43.10 -1.00 -5.81
CA ALA A 20 -42.75 -0.44 -4.50
C ALA A 20 -42.23 -1.50 -3.52
N ALA A 21 -42.70 -2.74 -3.60
CA ALA A 21 -42.21 -3.86 -2.80
C ALA A 21 -40.82 -4.32 -3.25
N GLU A 22 -40.58 -4.38 -4.57
CA GLU A 22 -39.26 -4.69 -5.13
C GLU A 22 -38.23 -3.61 -4.78
N GLU A 23 -38.58 -2.33 -4.93
CA GLU A 23 -37.73 -1.21 -4.52
C GLU A 23 -37.48 -1.21 -3.01
N ARG A 24 -38.50 -1.46 -2.17
CA ARG A 24 -38.32 -1.62 -0.71
C ARG A 24 -37.38 -2.77 -0.37
N GLY A 25 -37.48 -3.90 -1.05
CA GLY A 25 -36.57 -5.03 -0.87
C GLY A 25 -35.12 -4.68 -1.21
N ARG A 26 -34.90 -3.98 -2.34
CA ARG A 26 -33.56 -3.53 -2.77
C ARG A 26 -32.98 -2.48 -1.83
N VAL A 27 -33.79 -1.52 -1.39
CA VAL A 27 -33.36 -0.47 -0.45
C VAL A 27 -33.06 -1.07 0.92
N SER A 28 -33.91 -1.95 1.43
CA SER A 28 -33.67 -2.64 2.71
C SER A 28 -32.40 -3.50 2.67
N GLY A 29 -32.15 -4.20 1.56
CA GLY A 29 -30.91 -4.97 1.38
C GLY A 29 -29.66 -4.08 1.34
N ARG A 30 -29.73 -2.91 0.71
CA ARG A 30 -28.62 -1.93 0.69
C ARG A 30 -28.36 -1.35 2.08
N VAL A 31 -29.41 -0.98 2.82
CA VAL A 31 -29.27 -0.43 4.18
C VAL A 31 -28.70 -1.47 5.13
N GLN A 32 -29.17 -2.72 5.07
CA GLN A 32 -28.62 -3.81 5.87
C GLN A 32 -27.15 -4.07 5.53
N GLY A 33 -26.79 -4.08 4.24
CA GLY A 33 -25.40 -4.21 3.81
C GLY A 33 -24.49 -3.10 4.35
N VAL A 34 -24.96 -1.85 4.41
CA VAL A 34 -24.20 -0.73 5.00
C VAL A 34 -24.04 -0.88 6.52
N ILE A 35 -25.06 -1.37 7.23
CA ILE A 35 -24.98 -1.61 8.68
C ILE A 35 -24.00 -2.75 8.97
N ASP A 36 -24.08 -3.84 8.22
CA ASP A 36 -23.19 -5.00 8.37
C ASP A 36 -21.73 -4.61 8.07
N ASP A 37 -21.50 -3.79 7.04
CA ASP A 37 -20.20 -3.19 6.72
C ASP A 37 -19.63 -2.36 7.88
N GLN A 38 -20.46 -1.50 8.48
CA GLN A 38 -20.04 -0.65 9.60
C GLN A 38 -19.69 -1.50 10.83
N GLN A 39 -20.50 -2.51 11.15
CA GLN A 39 -20.20 -3.43 12.24
C GLN A 39 -18.91 -4.22 11.99
N ALA A 40 -18.70 -4.69 10.76
CA ALA A 40 -17.49 -5.42 10.36
C ALA A 40 -16.22 -4.56 10.50
N THR A 41 -16.29 -3.27 10.15
CA THR A 41 -15.19 -2.31 10.36
C THR A 41 -14.98 -2.02 11.85
N LEU A 42 -16.06 -1.82 12.62
CA LEU A 42 -15.96 -1.55 14.07
C LEU A 42 -15.33 -2.70 14.85
N ARG A 43 -15.59 -3.96 14.48
CA ARG A 43 -14.94 -5.13 15.11
C ARG A 43 -13.43 -5.08 14.98
N VAL A 44 -12.94 -4.72 13.79
CA VAL A 44 -11.50 -4.59 13.52
C VAL A 44 -10.92 -3.39 14.28
N ALA A 45 -11.57 -2.23 14.18
CA ALA A 45 -11.11 -1.00 14.83
C ALA A 45 -11.05 -1.11 16.36
N ASN A 46 -11.99 -1.82 16.97
CA ASN A 46 -12.06 -2.04 18.42
C ASN A 46 -11.22 -3.24 18.90
N GLY A 47 -10.49 -3.91 18.00
CA GLY A 47 -9.67 -5.08 18.35
C GLY A 47 -10.47 -6.30 18.83
N LEU A 48 -11.77 -6.38 18.50
CA LEU A 48 -12.67 -7.46 18.90
C LEU A 48 -12.56 -8.71 18.00
N ILE A 49 -11.44 -8.84 17.29
CA ILE A 49 -11.16 -9.92 16.34
C ILE A 49 -10.29 -11.00 16.99
N ASP A 50 -10.45 -12.24 16.56
CA ASP A 50 -9.64 -13.36 17.04
C ASP A 50 -8.16 -13.24 16.62
N PRO A 51 -7.18 -13.69 17.43
CA PRO A 51 -5.76 -13.77 17.06
C PRO A 51 -5.49 -14.52 15.74
N TYR A 52 -6.40 -15.39 15.29
CA TYR A 52 -6.37 -16.01 13.97
C TYR A 52 -6.14 -14.99 12.84
N PHE A 53 -6.83 -13.85 12.86
CA PHE A 53 -6.67 -12.84 11.80
C PHE A 53 -5.31 -12.15 11.84
N SER A 54 -4.66 -12.09 13.00
CA SER A 54 -3.27 -11.65 13.09
C SER A 54 -2.29 -12.67 12.50
N ARG A 55 -2.57 -13.97 12.65
CA ARG A 55 -1.79 -15.03 11.96
C ARG A 55 -2.02 -14.97 10.45
N LEU A 56 -3.26 -14.71 10.02
CA LEU A 56 -3.60 -14.54 8.62
C LEU A 56 -2.85 -13.36 7.98
N ARG A 57 -2.82 -12.22 8.68
CA ARG A 57 -2.00 -11.07 8.27
C ARG A 57 -0.54 -11.43 8.10
N LYS A 58 0.06 -12.12 9.08
CA LYS A 58 1.47 -12.54 9.02
C LYS A 58 1.74 -13.51 7.88
N ALA A 59 0.78 -14.39 7.58
CA ALA A 59 0.88 -15.33 6.47
C ALA A 59 0.87 -14.58 5.12
N LEU A 60 -0.01 -13.59 4.96
CA LEU A 60 -0.03 -12.69 3.81
C LEU A 60 1.27 -11.85 3.71
N GLU A 61 1.75 -11.28 4.82
CA GLU A 61 3.03 -10.55 4.87
C GLU A 61 4.18 -11.44 4.38
N LYS A 62 4.21 -12.70 4.83
CA LYS A 62 5.26 -13.65 4.47
C LYS A 62 5.22 -14.07 3.01
N GLY A 63 4.03 -14.34 2.46
CA GLY A 63 3.90 -14.71 1.06
C GLY A 63 4.13 -13.56 0.08
N LEU A 64 4.13 -12.31 0.56
CA LEU A 64 4.38 -11.10 -0.23
C LEU A 64 5.75 -10.46 0.06
N GLU A 65 6.64 -11.14 0.79
CA GLU A 65 7.93 -10.60 1.24
C GLU A 65 8.92 -10.36 0.09
N ASP A 66 8.95 -11.25 -0.89
CA ASP A 66 9.88 -11.20 -2.04
C ASP A 66 9.33 -10.39 -3.22
N ALA A 67 8.59 -9.31 -2.93
CA ALA A 67 7.98 -8.48 -3.95
C ALA A 67 9.06 -7.76 -4.80
N PRO A 68 8.96 -7.82 -6.14
CA PRO A 68 9.85 -7.05 -7.00
C PRO A 68 9.52 -5.56 -6.88
N VAL A 69 10.47 -4.70 -7.25
CA VAL A 69 10.18 -3.27 -7.41
C VAL A 69 9.37 -3.07 -8.68
N PHE A 70 8.13 -2.64 -8.54
CA PHE A 70 7.22 -2.49 -9.67
C PHE A 70 7.54 -1.24 -10.52
N PRO A 71 7.29 -1.27 -11.84
CA PRO A 71 7.49 -0.12 -12.72
C PRO A 71 6.80 1.14 -12.20
N GLY A 72 7.47 2.30 -12.32
CA GLY A 72 6.93 3.58 -11.87
C GLY A 72 7.01 3.85 -10.36
N THR A 73 7.47 2.89 -9.54
CA THR A 73 7.57 3.06 -8.08
C THR A 73 8.97 3.43 -7.58
N SER A 74 10.02 3.11 -8.35
CA SER A 74 11.41 3.44 -8.01
C SER A 74 11.71 4.93 -8.21
N LEU A 75 12.43 5.54 -7.25
CA LEU A 75 12.87 6.94 -7.32
C LEU A 75 13.75 7.22 -8.55
N LEU A 76 14.63 6.29 -8.94
CA LEU A 76 15.49 6.48 -10.12
C LEU A 76 14.69 6.50 -11.41
N HIS A 77 13.67 5.63 -11.51
CA HIS A 77 12.77 5.62 -12.66
C HIS A 77 11.93 6.88 -12.67
N GLN A 78 11.40 7.30 -11.52
CA GLN A 78 10.65 8.55 -11.36
C GLN A 78 11.49 9.78 -11.76
N ALA A 79 12.76 9.84 -11.36
CA ALA A 79 13.69 10.92 -11.73
C ALA A 79 13.95 10.98 -13.24
N LYS A 80 14.15 9.81 -13.88
CA LYS A 80 14.32 9.75 -15.34
C LYS A 80 13.05 10.18 -16.06
N THR A 81 11.88 9.74 -15.60
CA THR A 81 10.60 10.11 -16.22
C THR A 81 10.25 11.58 -15.99
N SER A 82 10.53 12.13 -14.80
CA SER A 82 10.30 13.56 -14.51
C SER A 82 11.25 14.42 -15.34
N TRP A 83 12.53 14.07 -15.43
CA TRP A 83 13.48 14.80 -16.27
C TRP A 83 13.14 14.72 -17.76
N ALA A 84 12.71 13.55 -18.24
CA ALA A 84 12.21 13.39 -19.61
C ALA A 84 10.94 14.22 -19.88
N SER A 85 10.06 14.36 -18.88
CA SER A 85 8.84 15.16 -18.99
C SER A 85 9.15 16.66 -18.94
N GLN A 86 10.05 17.08 -18.04
CA GLN A 86 10.51 18.45 -17.90
C GLN A 86 11.30 18.91 -19.14
N SER A 87 12.13 18.05 -19.75
CA SER A 87 12.85 18.37 -20.99
C SER A 87 11.93 18.48 -22.21
N LYS A 88 10.89 17.62 -22.31
CA LYS A 88 9.84 17.77 -23.33
C LYS A 88 9.06 19.07 -23.16
N ASN A 89 8.69 19.41 -21.92
CA ASN A 89 8.01 20.66 -21.61
C ASN A 89 8.93 21.86 -21.86
N TYR A 90 10.23 21.76 -21.55
CA TYR A 90 11.25 22.77 -21.86
C TYR A 90 11.36 23.05 -23.37
N GLY A 91 11.37 21.99 -24.18
CA GLY A 91 11.36 22.12 -25.65
C GLY A 91 10.05 22.69 -26.21
N ALA A 92 8.94 22.55 -25.49
CA ALA A 92 7.62 23.02 -25.91
C ALA A 92 7.25 24.42 -25.41
N THR A 93 7.70 24.82 -24.21
CA THR A 93 7.24 26.05 -23.54
C THR A 93 8.37 27.04 -23.19
N GLY A 94 9.64 26.66 -23.39
CA GLY A 94 10.80 27.54 -23.18
C GLY A 94 10.98 28.05 -21.75
N ASN A 95 10.20 27.58 -20.76
CA ASN A 95 10.19 28.12 -19.41
C ASN A 95 10.14 26.98 -18.36
N PRO A 96 11.17 26.82 -17.49
CA PRO A 96 11.31 25.68 -16.59
C PRO A 96 10.44 25.74 -15.31
N GLY A 97 9.27 26.39 -15.35
CA GLY A 97 8.46 26.62 -14.14
C GLY A 97 6.97 26.90 -14.34
N GLY A 98 6.36 26.50 -15.46
CA GLY A 98 4.91 26.65 -15.67
C GLY A 98 4.07 25.71 -14.78
N PRO A 99 2.96 26.18 -14.16
CA PRO A 99 2.35 25.49 -13.03
C PRO A 99 1.40 24.37 -13.46
N THR A 100 1.70 23.15 -13.01
CA THR A 100 0.66 22.19 -12.62
C THR A 100 1.01 21.70 -11.22
N PRO A 101 0.22 22.00 -10.18
CA PRO A 101 0.45 21.47 -8.84
C PRO A 101 0.02 20.00 -8.82
N ASN A 102 0.86 19.13 -9.38
CA ASN A 102 0.88 17.74 -8.95
C ASN A 102 1.76 17.66 -7.69
N ALA A 103 1.38 16.82 -6.74
CA ALA A 103 2.21 16.58 -5.57
C ALA A 103 3.64 16.21 -6.03
N PRO A 104 4.70 16.79 -5.42
CA PRO A 104 6.06 16.55 -5.86
C PRO A 104 6.38 15.05 -5.79
N THR A 105 6.92 14.52 -6.88
CA THR A 105 7.37 13.13 -6.96
C THR A 105 8.48 12.87 -5.95
N GLY A 106 8.69 11.61 -5.55
CA GLY A 106 9.76 11.31 -4.59
C GLY A 106 11.16 11.71 -5.09
N SER A 107 11.39 11.70 -6.40
CA SER A 107 12.62 12.19 -7.02
C SER A 107 12.79 13.70 -6.94
N GLU A 108 11.72 14.47 -7.14
CA GLU A 108 11.74 15.92 -6.98
C GLU A 108 11.94 16.31 -5.51
N GLN A 109 11.34 15.56 -4.58
CA GLN A 109 11.59 15.72 -3.15
C GLN A 109 13.07 15.46 -2.81
N LEU A 110 13.66 14.38 -3.34
CA LEU A 110 15.07 14.06 -3.14
C LEU A 110 16.01 15.14 -3.69
N GLN A 111 15.71 15.70 -4.87
CA GLN A 111 16.51 16.77 -5.47
C GLN A 111 16.40 18.08 -4.68
N ALA A 112 15.19 18.46 -4.25
CA ALA A 112 14.97 19.62 -3.38
C ALA A 112 15.71 19.49 -2.03
N LEU A 113 15.89 18.26 -1.57
CA LEU A 113 16.64 17.95 -0.36
C LEU A 113 18.14 18.10 -0.53
N GLN A 114 18.69 17.56 -1.62
CA GLN A 114 20.11 17.68 -1.97
C GLN A 114 20.52 19.16 -2.12
N ASN A 115 19.68 19.98 -2.75
CA ASN A 115 19.93 21.40 -2.90
C ASN A 115 19.97 22.13 -1.55
N ARG A 116 19.06 21.82 -0.61
CA ARG A 116 19.06 22.40 0.75
C ARG A 116 20.30 22.04 1.57
N LEU A 117 20.82 20.83 1.39
CA LEU A 117 22.05 20.38 2.05
C LEU A 117 23.32 20.98 1.41
N GLY A 118 23.30 21.21 0.09
CA GLY A 118 24.39 21.86 -0.64
C GLY A 118 24.53 23.35 -0.33
N ASP A 119 23.41 24.07 -0.18
CA ASP A 119 23.38 25.51 0.08
C ASP A 119 23.75 25.87 1.54
N SER A 120 23.71 24.90 2.45
CA SER A 120 24.08 25.04 3.87
C SER A 120 25.54 24.63 4.16
N SER A 121 26.38 24.54 3.13
CA SER A 121 27.80 24.22 3.24
C SER A 121 28.65 25.45 3.62
N GLY A 122 28.45 25.96 4.84
CA GLY A 122 29.32 27.00 5.40
C GLY A 122 28.78 27.73 6.63
N ASP A 123 27.48 27.63 6.89
CA ASP A 123 26.84 28.35 8.00
C ASP A 123 26.59 27.42 9.20
N TYR A 124 27.32 27.64 10.29
CA TYR A 124 27.10 26.97 11.58
C TYR A 124 25.99 27.63 12.42
N SER A 125 25.16 28.48 11.79
CA SER A 125 23.99 29.07 12.44
C SER A 125 22.95 28.03 12.88
N MET A 126 22.12 28.42 13.85
CA MET A 126 20.98 27.63 14.31
C MET A 126 20.00 27.31 13.17
N GLU A 127 19.85 28.21 12.20
CA GLU A 127 19.04 28.02 11.00
C GLU A 127 19.64 26.95 10.07
N GLY A 128 20.96 26.94 9.87
CA GLY A 128 21.66 25.90 9.11
C GLY A 128 21.53 24.51 9.75
N LEU A 129 21.67 24.43 11.08
CA LEU A 129 21.45 23.19 11.84
C LEU A 129 19.99 22.70 11.74
N ARG A 130 19.01 23.61 11.90
CA ARG A 130 17.58 23.28 11.77
C ARG A 130 17.26 22.78 10.36
N GLY A 131 17.82 23.42 9.32
CA GLY A 131 17.67 22.99 7.93
C GLY A 131 18.19 21.58 7.68
N ARG A 132 19.34 21.22 8.26
CA ARG A 132 19.89 19.86 8.17
C ARG A 132 19.04 18.82 8.90
N VAL A 133 18.51 19.14 10.09
CA VAL A 133 17.62 18.22 10.83
C VAL A 133 16.34 17.95 10.05
N GLN A 134 15.68 19.00 9.56
CA GLN A 134 14.47 18.86 8.74
C GLN A 134 14.75 18.06 7.46
N ALA A 135 15.89 18.31 6.83
CA ALA A 135 16.30 17.56 5.66
C ALA A 135 16.52 16.06 5.99
N GLY A 136 17.16 15.76 7.12
CA GLY A 136 17.30 14.39 7.62
C GLY A 136 15.95 13.70 7.84
N ASP A 137 14.98 14.38 8.46
CA ASP A 137 13.63 13.85 8.69
C ASP A 137 12.86 13.57 7.39
N GLU A 138 12.93 14.48 6.41
CA GLU A 138 12.33 14.28 5.08
C GLU A 138 12.96 13.07 4.36
N MET A 139 14.28 12.93 4.44
CA MET A 139 15.02 11.78 3.90
C MET A 139 14.59 10.48 4.54
N GLN A 140 14.45 10.47 5.87
CA GLN A 140 14.03 9.31 6.64
C GLN A 140 12.61 8.88 6.26
N LYS A 141 11.70 9.83 6.09
CA LYS A 141 10.34 9.58 5.61
C LYS A 141 10.34 8.99 4.20
N LEU A 142 11.15 9.55 3.29
CA LEU A 142 11.25 9.06 1.93
C LEU A 142 11.83 7.64 1.88
N ALA A 143 12.90 7.39 2.64
CA ALA A 143 13.55 6.08 2.76
C ALA A 143 12.63 5.02 3.39
N GLY A 144 11.73 5.42 4.30
CA GLY A 144 10.69 4.57 4.88
C GLY A 144 9.49 4.27 3.98
N GLY A 145 9.50 4.79 2.75
CA GLY A 145 8.44 4.61 1.77
C GLY A 145 7.34 5.67 1.82
N GLY A 146 7.72 6.91 2.12
CA GLY A 146 6.89 8.11 1.92
C GLY A 146 6.67 8.49 0.45
N GLY A 147 7.29 7.78 -0.50
CA GLY A 147 7.06 7.94 -1.93
C GLY A 147 5.74 7.35 -2.41
N ALA A 148 5.64 7.12 -3.73
CA ALA A 148 4.44 6.55 -4.34
C ALA A 148 4.07 5.19 -3.72
N LYS A 149 2.80 5.03 -3.39
CA LYS A 149 2.23 3.81 -2.81
C LYS A 149 1.30 3.14 -3.80
N LEU A 150 1.34 1.81 -3.82
CA LEU A 150 0.37 1.00 -4.54
C LEU A 150 -0.56 0.39 -3.49
N ILE A 151 -1.87 0.56 -3.66
CA ILE A 151 -2.85 0.03 -2.70
C ILE A 151 -3.88 -0.78 -3.46
N VAL A 152 -4.02 -2.06 -3.10
CA VAL A 152 -5.10 -2.92 -3.58
C VAL A 152 -6.02 -3.29 -2.44
N THR A 153 -7.30 -3.52 -2.75
CA THR A 153 -8.24 -4.11 -1.80
C THR A 153 -8.55 -5.54 -2.22
N LEU A 154 -8.33 -6.51 -1.33
CA LEU A 154 -8.63 -7.93 -1.54
C LEU A 154 -9.81 -8.36 -0.70
N GLU A 155 -10.67 -9.15 -1.32
CA GLU A 155 -11.73 -9.89 -0.65
C GLU A 155 -11.35 -11.37 -0.64
N LEU A 156 -11.34 -11.95 0.55
CA LEU A 156 -10.98 -13.35 0.78
C LEU A 156 -12.18 -14.10 1.34
N HIS A 157 -12.50 -15.24 0.72
CA HIS A 157 -13.49 -16.19 1.19
C HIS A 157 -12.78 -17.48 1.56
N GLN A 158 -12.86 -17.87 2.83
CA GLN A 158 -12.35 -19.13 3.32
C GLN A 158 -13.49 -19.96 3.91
N ASP A 159 -13.29 -21.27 3.96
CA ASP A 159 -14.12 -22.16 4.74
C ASP A 159 -13.99 -21.91 6.25
N SER A 160 -14.89 -22.51 7.03
CA SER A 160 -14.83 -22.46 8.49
C SER A 160 -13.57 -23.12 9.05
N ASP A 161 -12.92 -24.01 8.28
CA ASP A 161 -11.64 -24.63 8.60
C ASP A 161 -10.43 -23.76 8.19
N GLY A 162 -10.66 -22.58 7.60
CA GLY A 162 -9.62 -21.67 7.12
C GLY A 162 -9.10 -21.95 5.71
N THR A 163 -9.60 -22.98 5.01
CA THR A 163 -9.22 -23.28 3.62
C THR A 163 -9.68 -22.17 2.69
N LEU A 164 -8.78 -21.62 1.87
CA LEU A 164 -9.12 -20.59 0.88
C LEU A 164 -10.01 -21.15 -0.22
N ARG A 165 -11.19 -20.55 -0.41
CA ARG A 165 -12.11 -20.85 -1.51
C ARG A 165 -11.96 -19.88 -2.67
N ASP A 166 -11.94 -18.60 -2.36
CA ASP A 166 -11.90 -17.54 -3.37
C ASP A 166 -11.08 -16.34 -2.87
N ALA A 167 -10.40 -15.70 -3.81
CA ALA A 167 -9.65 -14.47 -3.60
C ALA A 167 -9.85 -13.58 -4.82
N LYS A 168 -10.27 -12.33 -4.60
CA LYS A 168 -10.48 -11.37 -5.68
C LYS A 168 -10.06 -9.97 -5.28
N LEU A 169 -9.71 -9.17 -6.29
CA LEU A 169 -9.43 -7.75 -6.11
C LEU A 169 -10.74 -6.97 -6.20
N VAL A 170 -11.05 -6.21 -5.16
CA VAL A 170 -12.19 -5.28 -5.11
C VAL A 170 -11.78 -3.93 -5.69
N THR A 171 -10.57 -3.50 -5.39
CA THR A 171 -9.99 -2.24 -5.88
C THR A 171 -8.57 -2.50 -6.38
N LEU A 172 -8.26 -2.00 -7.57
CA LEU A 172 -6.96 -2.11 -8.23
C LEU A 172 -6.03 -0.96 -7.82
N SER A 173 -4.73 -1.18 -7.83
CA SER A 173 -3.72 -0.18 -7.47
C SER A 173 -3.40 0.81 -8.58
N GLY A 174 -3.88 0.55 -9.80
CA GLY A 174 -3.44 1.22 -11.01
C GLY A 174 -2.12 0.68 -11.58
N ASN A 175 -1.52 -0.33 -10.94
CA ASN A 175 -0.36 -1.07 -11.47
C ASN A 175 -0.72 -2.55 -11.66
N PRO A 176 -1.01 -3.01 -12.89
CA PRO A 176 -1.45 -4.38 -13.15
C PRO A 176 -0.46 -5.46 -12.72
N ALA A 177 0.85 -5.17 -12.75
CA ALA A 177 1.87 -6.13 -12.32
C ALA A 177 1.83 -6.32 -10.80
N TYR A 178 1.58 -5.24 -10.04
CA TYR A 178 1.37 -5.34 -8.60
C TYR A 178 0.06 -6.06 -8.25
N ASP A 179 -1.02 -5.70 -8.94
CA ASP A 179 -2.34 -6.33 -8.74
C ASP A 179 -2.26 -7.85 -8.93
N ALA A 180 -1.61 -8.30 -10.03
CA ALA A 180 -1.40 -9.72 -10.31
C ALA A 180 -0.47 -10.38 -9.29
N PHE A 181 0.61 -9.71 -8.88
CA PHE A 181 1.53 -10.24 -7.86
C PHE A 181 0.81 -10.51 -6.54
N VAL A 182 0.02 -9.55 -6.06
CA VAL A 182 -0.69 -9.70 -4.79
C VAL A 182 -1.71 -10.83 -4.89
N LEU A 183 -2.51 -10.88 -5.96
CA LEU A 183 -3.52 -11.92 -6.13
C LEU A 183 -2.90 -13.32 -6.21
N ASN A 184 -1.81 -13.47 -6.97
CA ASN A 184 -1.11 -14.75 -7.12
C ASN A 184 -0.40 -15.20 -5.83
N GLY A 185 -0.02 -14.27 -4.94
CA GLY A 185 0.60 -14.57 -3.66
C GLY A 185 -0.37 -15.15 -2.62
N VAL A 186 -1.67 -14.87 -2.73
CA VAL A 186 -2.66 -15.25 -1.70
C VAL A 186 -2.74 -16.77 -1.47
N PRO A 187 -2.89 -17.64 -2.50
CA PRO A 187 -3.02 -19.07 -2.26
C PRO A 187 -1.81 -19.66 -1.52
N PHE A 188 -0.59 -19.28 -1.92
CA PHE A 188 0.63 -19.75 -1.28
C PHE A 188 0.80 -19.21 0.14
N SER A 189 0.38 -17.97 0.38
CA SER A 189 0.41 -17.35 1.70
C SER A 189 -0.45 -18.13 2.70
N LEU A 190 -1.64 -18.55 2.28
CA LEU A 190 -2.63 -19.15 3.17
C LEU A 190 -2.55 -20.67 3.25
N ALA A 191 -1.86 -21.34 2.33
CA ALA A 191 -1.76 -22.80 2.28
C ALA A 191 -1.22 -23.44 3.58
N LYS A 192 -0.43 -22.70 4.37
CA LYS A 192 0.15 -23.18 5.65
C LYS A 192 -0.52 -22.57 6.88
N LEU A 193 -1.52 -21.72 6.69
CA LEU A 193 -2.25 -21.09 7.77
C LEU A 193 -3.27 -22.12 8.30
N GLY A 194 -2.88 -22.89 9.31
CA GLY A 194 -3.76 -23.88 9.93
C GLY A 194 -5.10 -23.31 10.41
N ALA A 195 -6.03 -24.20 10.75
CA ALA A 195 -7.40 -23.85 11.04
C ALA A 195 -7.58 -22.79 12.15
N PRO A 196 -8.65 -21.97 12.08
CA PRO A 196 -9.03 -21.11 13.20
C PRO A 196 -9.41 -21.95 14.43
N PRO A 197 -9.26 -21.40 15.64
CA PRO A 197 -9.78 -22.04 16.85
C PRO A 197 -11.29 -22.21 16.82
N ASP A 198 -11.80 -23.25 17.49
CA ASP A 198 -13.24 -23.45 17.63
C ASP A 198 -13.91 -22.24 18.31
N GLY A 199 -14.98 -21.73 17.71
CA GLY A 199 -15.70 -20.56 18.22
C GLY A 199 -14.95 -19.23 18.07
N ALA A 200 -13.89 -19.16 17.26
CA ALA A 200 -13.17 -17.93 16.98
C ALA A 200 -14.12 -16.81 16.51
N ARG A 201 -14.03 -15.64 17.16
CA ARG A 201 -14.89 -14.50 16.84
C ARG A 201 -14.63 -14.02 15.41
N GLY A 202 -15.69 -13.91 14.61
CA GLY A 202 -15.57 -13.55 13.19
C GLY A 202 -15.42 -14.75 12.24
N VAL A 203 -15.42 -15.98 12.78
CA VAL A 203 -15.56 -17.21 12.02
C VAL A 203 -17.01 -17.68 12.11
N LYS A 204 -17.68 -17.83 10.97
CA LYS A 204 -19.06 -18.34 10.89
C LYS A 204 -19.04 -19.77 10.37
N ALA A 205 -20.12 -20.52 10.67
CA ALA A 205 -20.32 -21.86 10.11
C ALA A 205 -20.40 -21.86 8.57
N THR A 206 -20.83 -20.75 7.97
CA THR A 206 -20.87 -20.56 6.52
C THR A 206 -19.52 -20.23 5.89
N GLY A 207 -18.48 -20.03 6.71
CA GLY A 207 -17.15 -19.63 6.27
C GLY A 207 -16.67 -18.30 6.87
N ILE A 208 -15.49 -17.89 6.44
CA ILE A 208 -14.81 -16.66 6.84
C ILE A 208 -14.77 -15.74 5.63
N HIS A 209 -15.33 -14.54 5.78
CA HIS A 209 -15.28 -13.52 4.75
C HIS A 209 -14.56 -12.29 5.30
N THR A 210 -13.48 -11.90 4.65
CA THR A 210 -12.65 -10.78 5.08
C THR A 210 -12.25 -9.85 3.94
N LEU A 211 -12.10 -8.57 4.28
CA LEU A 211 -11.61 -7.54 3.37
C LEU A 211 -10.28 -6.99 3.86
N TRP A 212 -9.31 -6.89 2.96
CA TRP A 212 -7.93 -6.50 3.25
C TRP A 212 -7.48 -5.36 2.35
N SER A 213 -6.75 -4.40 2.89
CA SER A 213 -5.96 -3.44 2.11
C SER A 213 -4.52 -3.92 2.10
N VAL A 214 -3.91 -4.09 0.93
CA VAL A 214 -2.47 -4.36 0.83
C VAL A 214 -1.79 -3.12 0.27
N GLU A 215 -1.03 -2.45 1.14
CA GLU A 215 -0.21 -1.30 0.78
C GLU A 215 1.19 -1.79 0.40
N GLY A 216 1.60 -1.55 -0.83
CA GLY A 216 2.94 -1.74 -1.36
C GLY A 216 3.70 -0.41 -1.42
N ARG A 217 4.92 -0.38 -0.91
CA ARG A 217 5.80 0.80 -0.99
C ARG A 217 7.26 0.40 -1.17
N VAL A 218 8.03 1.29 -1.80
CA VAL A 218 9.47 1.14 -1.90
C VAL A 218 10.13 1.71 -0.65
N VAL A 219 10.99 0.92 -0.02
CA VAL A 219 11.86 1.35 1.08
C VAL A 219 13.31 1.29 0.63
N TYR A 220 14.14 2.16 1.19
CA TYR A 220 15.55 2.32 0.84
C TYR A 220 16.47 2.06 2.03
N PHE A 221 15.99 1.31 3.02
CA PHE A 221 16.80 0.90 4.16
C PHE A 221 17.50 -0.41 3.88
N ARG A 222 18.79 -0.46 4.23
CA ARG A 222 19.62 -1.65 4.17
C ARG A 222 20.37 -1.83 5.48
N LYS A 223 20.49 -3.07 5.93
CA LYS A 223 21.20 -3.40 7.16
C LYS A 223 22.69 -3.12 7.00
N LEU A 224 23.30 -2.45 7.97
CA LEU A 224 24.71 -2.06 7.90
C LEU A 224 25.64 -3.28 7.70
N LYS A 225 25.32 -4.41 8.35
CA LYS A 225 26.06 -5.67 8.24
C LYS A 225 26.04 -6.29 6.83
N GLU A 226 25.10 -5.89 5.97
CA GLU A 226 24.96 -6.41 4.61
C GLU A 226 25.75 -5.61 3.58
N LEU A 227 26.38 -4.50 3.97
CA LEU A 227 27.22 -3.68 3.11
C LEU A 227 28.61 -4.32 2.96
N LYS A 228 29.11 -4.41 1.72
CA LYS A 228 30.43 -4.98 1.42
C LYS A 228 31.23 -4.09 0.47
N GLY A 229 32.55 -4.02 0.66
CA GLY A 229 33.47 -3.41 -0.30
C GLY A 229 33.13 -1.96 -0.66
N GLN A 230 32.80 -1.70 -1.93
CA GLN A 230 32.46 -0.36 -2.46
C GLN A 230 31.25 0.31 -1.77
N ASP A 231 30.43 -0.44 -1.04
CA ASP A 231 29.32 0.10 -0.24
C ASP A 231 29.81 0.95 0.96
N SER A 232 31.01 0.69 1.50
CA SER A 232 31.54 1.46 2.62
C SER A 232 31.92 2.88 2.23
N LEU A 233 32.30 3.12 0.97
CA LEU A 233 32.70 4.43 0.45
C LEU A 233 31.45 5.29 0.16
N TYR A 234 30.37 4.67 -0.33
CA TYR A 234 29.05 5.31 -0.41
C TYR A 234 28.53 5.66 0.99
N VAL A 235 28.63 4.75 1.95
CA VAL A 235 28.22 5.04 3.33
C VAL A 235 29.10 6.10 3.97
N ALA A 236 30.43 6.05 3.83
CA ALA A 236 31.34 7.07 4.35
C ALA A 236 31.07 8.46 3.74
N SER A 237 30.80 8.54 2.44
CA SER A 237 30.40 9.79 1.79
C SER A 237 29.01 10.26 2.24
N ALA A 238 28.06 9.35 2.45
CA ALA A 238 26.76 9.67 3.05
C ALA A 238 26.89 10.16 4.50
N VAL A 239 27.78 9.57 5.31
CA VAL A 239 28.12 10.04 6.67
C VAL A 239 28.66 11.46 6.61
N ALA A 240 29.68 11.68 5.76
CA ALA A 240 30.35 12.98 5.63
C ALA A 240 29.40 14.08 5.12
N ALA A 241 28.43 13.73 4.29
CA ALA A 241 27.39 14.64 3.81
C ALA A 241 26.23 14.84 4.82
N GLY A 242 26.31 14.25 6.02
CA GLY A 242 25.26 14.34 7.04
C GLY A 242 23.97 13.57 6.69
N LEU A 243 24.06 12.63 5.74
CA LEU A 243 22.93 11.85 5.21
C LEU A 243 22.66 10.57 6.00
N LEU A 244 23.42 10.26 7.05
CA LEU A 244 23.11 9.15 7.95
C LEU A 244 21.98 9.50 8.92
N ALA A 245 20.76 9.55 8.39
CA ALA A 245 19.59 9.18 9.16
C ALA A 245 19.51 7.64 9.16
N GLY A 246 20.32 7.00 10.01
CA GLY A 246 20.18 5.56 10.26
C GLY A 246 18.99 5.30 11.19
N ARG A 247 18.27 4.19 11.02
CA ARG A 247 17.32 3.74 12.05
C ARG A 247 17.87 2.54 12.80
N PHE A 248 17.66 2.54 14.11
CA PHE A 248 17.90 1.38 14.94
C PHE A 248 16.62 0.55 14.97
N GLU A 249 16.70 -0.70 14.51
CA GLU A 249 15.59 -1.64 14.62
C GLU A 249 15.63 -2.27 16.02
N GLU A 250 14.81 -1.73 16.93
CA GLU A 250 14.76 -2.11 18.34
C GLU A 250 14.53 -3.61 18.56
N THR A 251 13.81 -4.27 17.65
CA THR A 251 13.49 -5.70 17.76
C THR A 251 14.68 -6.61 17.46
N THR A 252 15.60 -6.16 16.60
CA THR A 252 16.73 -6.98 16.13
C THR A 252 18.09 -6.47 16.61
N GLY A 253 18.13 -5.24 17.14
CA GLY A 253 19.37 -4.57 17.53
C GLY A 253 20.22 -4.12 16.34
N GLU A 254 19.66 -4.12 15.13
CA GLU A 254 20.40 -3.84 13.91
C GLU A 254 20.31 -2.36 13.50
N ILE A 255 21.42 -1.83 13.00
CA ILE A 255 21.50 -0.50 12.41
C ILE A 255 21.21 -0.61 10.92
N GLU A 256 20.22 0.14 10.46
CA GLU A 256 19.91 0.29 9.04
C GLU A 256 20.33 1.66 8.54
N VAL A 257 20.85 1.70 7.31
CA VAL A 257 21.26 2.93 6.62
C VAL A 257 20.43 3.13 5.36
N ILE A 258 20.34 4.38 4.91
CA ILE A 258 19.65 4.73 3.66
C ILE A 258 20.57 4.41 2.47
N ASP A 259 20.12 3.53 1.56
CA ASP A 259 20.77 3.18 0.30
C ASP A 259 19.76 3.30 -0.86
N PHE A 260 19.72 4.47 -1.51
CA PHE A 260 18.81 4.72 -2.63
C PHE A 260 19.09 3.86 -3.87
N ARG A 261 20.25 3.20 -3.92
CA ARG A 261 20.65 2.32 -5.03
C ARG A 261 20.04 0.93 -4.92
N ASN A 262 19.58 0.55 -3.73
CA ASN A 262 19.02 -0.76 -3.45
C ASN A 262 17.57 -0.65 -2.94
N PRO A 263 16.61 -0.33 -3.83
CA PRO A 263 15.20 -0.27 -3.46
C PRO A 263 14.67 -1.66 -3.11
N ARG A 264 13.98 -1.78 -1.98
CA ARG A 264 13.21 -2.97 -1.62
C ARG A 264 11.73 -2.63 -1.66
N PHE A 265 10.91 -3.50 -2.24
CA PHE A 265 9.46 -3.34 -2.19
C PHE A 265 8.90 -4.10 -0.98
N VAL A 266 8.06 -3.45 -0.19
CA VAL A 266 7.45 -4.04 1.01
C VAL A 266 5.95 -3.96 0.90
N CYS A 267 5.28 -5.09 1.10
CA CYS A 267 3.83 -5.19 1.17
C CYS A 267 3.37 -5.23 2.64
N GLN A 268 2.33 -4.47 2.95
CA GLN A 268 1.71 -4.43 4.27
C GLN A 268 0.20 -4.67 4.15
N PRO A 269 -0.27 -5.91 4.38
CA PRO A 269 -1.67 -6.22 4.47
C PRO A 269 -2.25 -5.68 5.79
N ARG A 270 -3.41 -5.04 5.68
CA ARG A 270 -4.21 -4.54 6.80
C ARG A 270 -5.62 -5.06 6.66
N LEU A 271 -6.11 -5.69 7.72
CA LEU A 271 -7.50 -6.11 7.78
C LEU A 271 -8.39 -4.88 7.86
N LEU A 272 -9.41 -4.82 7.00
CA LEU A 272 -10.40 -3.75 6.99
C LEU A 272 -11.71 -4.20 7.62
N ARG A 273 -12.15 -5.43 7.31
CA ARG A 273 -13.46 -5.96 7.70
C ARG A 273 -13.44 -7.46 7.91
N VAL A 274 -14.22 -7.90 8.90
CA VAL A 274 -14.59 -9.31 9.13
C VAL A 274 -16.11 -9.40 9.22
N TYR A 275 -16.72 -10.08 8.26
CA TYR A 275 -18.18 -10.10 8.09
C TYR A 275 -18.87 -11.08 9.02
#